data_AF-A0A7K3D655-F1
#
_entry.id   AF-A0A7K3D655-F1
#
_cell.length_a   1.000
_cell.length_b   1.000
_cell.length_c   1.000
_cell.angle_alpha   90.00
_cell.angle_beta   90.00
_cell.angle_gamma   90.00
#
_symmetry.space_group_name_H-M   'P 1'
#
loop_
_entity.id
_entity.type
_entity.pdbx_description
1 polymer ?
#
loop_
_entity_poly.entity_id
_entity_poly.type
_entity_poly.pdbx_seq_one_letter_code
_entity_poly.pdbx_strand_id
1 'polypeptide(L)' 'MTRDVIVVGAGPVGLMMAGELRLAGADVVVYEKLPAPARESRGASLTRRAVESFDQRG' A
#
# COMPACT_ATOMS: atom_id res chain seq x y z
N MET A 1 9.57 5.42 20.10
CA MET A 1 8.29 4.76 19.80
C MET A 1 8.59 3.47 19.05
N THR A 2 8.21 2.33 19.61
CA THR A 2 8.26 1.03 18.94
C THR A 2 7.06 0.91 18.01
N ARG A 3 7.30 0.41 16.79
CA ARG A 3 6.26 0.15 15.78
C ARG A 3 6.17 -1.35 15.57
N ASP A 4 4.98 -1.86 15.29
CA ASP A 4 4.77 -3.30 15.09
C ASP A 4 5.31 -3.75 13.73
N VAL A 5 5.13 -2.93 12.68
CA VAL A 5 5.52 -3.27 11.31
C VAL A 5 6.20 -2.10 10.60
N ILE A 6 7.27 -2.43 9.87
CA ILE A 6 7.95 -1.54 8.93
C ILE A 6 7.74 -2.07 7.51
N VAL A 7 7.08 -1.28 6.66
CA VAL A 7 6.94 -1.53 5.22
C VAL A 7 7.97 -0.66 4.48
N VAL A 8 8.79 -1.28 3.64
CA VAL A 8 9.78 -0.56 2.81
C VAL A 8 9.30 -0.58 1.36
N GLY A 9 8.95 0.61 0.85
CA GLY A 9 8.40 0.86 -0.48
C GLY A 9 6.93 1.32 -0.42
N ALA A 10 6.65 2.51 -0.95
CA ALA A 10 5.31 3.09 -1.10
C ALA A 10 4.72 2.85 -2.51
N GLY A 11 5.01 1.69 -3.09
CA GLY A 11 4.34 1.22 -4.31
C GLY A 11 2.95 0.64 -4.02
N PRO A 12 2.22 0.19 -5.05
CA PRO A 12 0.87 -0.36 -4.89
C PRO A 12 0.77 -1.48 -3.84
N VAL A 13 1.73 -2.40 -3.81
CA VAL A 13 1.77 -3.51 -2.84
C VAL A 13 1.99 -2.99 -1.42
N GLY A 14 2.96 -2.10 -1.23
CA GLY A 14 3.30 -1.58 0.10
C GLY A 14 2.18 -0.74 0.70
N LEU A 15 1.52 0.09 -0.12
CA LEU A 15 0.37 0.89 0.33
C LEU A 15 -0.86 0.04 0.65
N MET A 16 -1.17 -0.96 -0.20
CA MET A 16 -2.26 -1.89 0.07
C MET A 16 -2.00 -2.67 1.38
N MET A 17 -0.79 -3.23 1.54
CA MET A 17 -0.41 -3.97 2.74
C MET A 17 -0.46 -3.10 4.01
N ALA A 18 0.04 -1.87 3.94
CA ALA A 18 0.00 -0.95 5.08
C ALA A 18 -1.44 -0.62 5.50
N GLY A 19 -2.35 -0.43 4.54
CA GLY A 19 -3.77 -0.25 4.81
C GLY A 19 -4.39 -1.45 5.52
N GLU A 20 -4.18 -2.67 5.01
CA GLU A 20 -4.69 -3.90 5.63
C GLU A 20 -4.17 -4.10 7.06
N LEU A 21 -2.86 -3.91 7.27
CA LEU A 21 -2.25 -4.05 8.59
C LEU A 21 -2.79 -3.01 9.57
N ARG A 22 -3.05 -1.79 9.10
CA ARG A 22 -3.68 -0.73 9.90
C ARG A 22 -5.11 -1.10 10.28
N LEU A 23 -5.89 -1.65 9.34
CA LEU A 23 -7.25 -2.16 9.61
C LEU A 23 -7.23 -3.33 10.61
N ALA A 24 -6.19 -4.15 10.60
CA ALA A 24 -5.96 -5.21 11.57
C ALA A 24 -5.46 -4.72 12.95
N GLY A 25 -5.22 -3.42 13.11
CA GLY A 25 -4.87 -2.79 14.40
C GLY A 25 -3.38 -2.58 14.66
N ALA A 26 -2.48 -2.90 13.72
CA ALA A 26 -1.04 -2.72 13.88
C ALA A 26 -0.61 -1.24 13.80
N ASP A 27 0.47 -0.85 14.50
CA ASP A 27 1.24 0.37 14.24
C ASP A 27 2.23 0.14 13.09
N VAL A 28 1.94 0.74 11.94
CA VAL A 28 2.67 0.52 10.68
C VAL A 28 3.36 1.81 10.23
N VAL A 29 4.65 1.75 9.87
CA VAL A 29 5.33 2.78 9.07
C VAL A 29 5.54 2.32 7.65
N VAL A 30 5.50 3.26 6.71
CA VAL A 30 5.99 3.07 5.35
C VAL A 30 7.18 3.98 5.13
N TYR A 31 8.31 3.43 4.68
CA TYR A 31 9.46 4.20 4.21
C TYR A 31 9.57 4.07 2.70
N GLU A 32 9.72 5.20 2.01
CA GLU A 32 9.94 5.26 0.57
C GLU A 32 11.19 6.08 0.27
N LYS A 33 11.98 5.62 -0.70
CA LYS A 33 13.20 6.29 -1.13
C LYS A 33 12.89 7.49 -2.02
N LEU A 34 11.87 7.38 -2.87
CA LEU A 34 11.45 8.47 -3.76
C LEU A 34 10.76 9.59 -2.97
N PRO A 35 11.13 10.86 -3.22
CA PRO A 35 10.49 11.99 -2.52
C PRO A 35 9.06 12.27 -3.00
N ALA A 36 8.65 11.67 -4.12
CA ALA A 36 7.33 11.80 -4.71
C ALA A 36 6.98 10.54 -5.53
N PRO A 37 5.69 10.26 -5.79
CA PRO A 37 5.29 9.15 -6.65
C PRO A 37 5.90 9.26 -8.06
N ALA A 38 6.24 8.10 -8.65
CA ALA A 38 6.63 8.05 -10.05
C ALA A 38 5.46 8.50 -10.94
N ARG A 39 5.74 9.35 -11.94
CA ARG A 39 4.72 9.86 -12.87
C ARG A 39 4.40 8.92 -14.03
N GLU A 40 5.22 7.89 -14.21
CA GLU A 40 5.04 6.89 -15.25
C GLU A 40 4.20 5.73 -14.71
N SER A 41 3.09 5.43 -15.39
CA SER A 41 2.40 4.17 -15.15
C SER A 41 3.11 3.05 -15.90
N ARG A 42 3.54 2.02 -15.16
CA ARG A 42 4.02 0.75 -15.72
C ARG A 42 2.91 -0.29 -15.89
N GLY A 43 1.69 0.04 -15.46
CA GLY A 43 0.50 -0.82 -15.56
C GLY A 43 -0.53 -0.25 -16.53
N ALA A 44 -1.23 -1.13 -17.25
CA ALA A 44 -2.25 -0.75 -18.22
C ALA A 44 -3.68 -0.74 -17.64
N SER A 45 -3.98 -1.63 -16.69
CA SER A 45 -5.31 -1.80 -16.09
C SER A 45 -5.24 -2.60 -14.78
N LEU A 46 -6.37 -2.69 -14.07
CA LEU A 46 -6.57 -3.56 -12.92
C LEU A 46 -7.31 -4.84 -13.35
N THR A 47 -6.97 -5.96 -12.73
CA THR A 47 -7.76 -7.18 -12.89
C THR A 47 -9.08 -7.06 -12.12
N ARG A 48 -10.10 -7.83 -12.50
CA ARG A 48 -11.36 -7.91 -11.77
C ARG A 48 -11.15 -8.13 -10.27
N ARG A 49 -10.29 -9.08 -9.90
CA ARG A 49 -10.01 -9.39 -8.49
C ARG A 49 -9.38 -8.21 -7.75
N ALA A 50 -8.49 -7.45 -8.40
CA ALA A 50 -7.91 -6.26 -7.80
C ALA A 50 -8.99 -5.18 -7.54
N VAL A 51 -9.90 -4.97 -8.49
CA VAL A 51 -11.04 -4.05 -8.32
C VAL A 51 -11.95 -4.49 -7.17
N GLU A 52 -12.31 -5.78 -7.10
CA GLU A 52 -13.10 -6.32 -5.99
C GLU A 52 -12.39 -6.16 -4.63
N SER A 53 -11.06 -6.27 -4.58
CA SER A 53 -10.31 -6.01 -3.34
C SER A 53 -10.37 -4.54 -2.92
N PHE A 54 -10.34 -3.60 -3.87
CA PHE A 54 -10.48 -2.17 -3.58
C PHE A 54 -11.90 -1.83 -3.13
N ASP A 55 -12.92 -2.39 -3.77
CA ASP A 55 -14.34 -2.18 -3.42
C ASP A 55 -14.64 -2.58 -1.96
N GLN A 56 -13.96 -3.62 -1.44
CA GLN A 56 -14.07 -4.01 -0.03
C GLN A 56 -13.50 -2.96 0.96
N ARG A 57 -12.91 -1.86 0.47
CA ARG A 57 -12.31 -0.77 1.26
C ARG A 57 -12.98 0.58 1.03
N GLY A 58 -14.07 0.63 0.25
CA GLY A 58 -14.82 1.85 -0.11
C GLY A 58 -14.24 2.60 -1.30
#